data_AF-A0A0F9DTR5-F1
#
_entry.id   AF-A0A0F9DTR5-F1
#
_cell.length_a   1.000
_cell.length_b   1.000
_cell.length_c   1.000
_cell.angle_alpha   90.00
_cell.angle_beta   90.00
_cell.angle_gamma   90.00
#
_symmetry.space_group_name_H-M   'P 1'
#
loop_
_entity.id
_entity.type
_entity.pdbx_description
1 polymer ?
#
loop_
_entity_poly.entity_id
_entity_poly.type
_entity_poly.pdbx_seq_one_letter_code
_entity_poly.pdbx_strand_id
1 'polypeptide(L)' 'MPKFIDLTGKRFGRLTVVKYVDNDKHRNSRWLCLCDCGKEKIIIGQSLKSGATKS' A
#
# COMPACT_ATOMS: atom_id res chain seq x y z
N MET A 1 -22.48 2.46 5.34
CA MET A 1 -21.71 1.71 4.31
C MET A 1 -20.22 1.92 4.62
N PRO A 2 -19.44 0.91 5.03
CA PRO A 2 -18.02 1.12 5.25
C PRO A 2 -17.36 1.33 3.89
N LYS A 3 -16.79 2.52 3.68
CA LYS A 3 -16.12 2.90 2.43
C LYS A 3 -14.85 2.06 2.33
N PHE A 4 -14.85 1.03 1.49
CA PHE A 4 -13.62 0.37 1.07
C PHE A 4 -12.78 1.44 0.36
N ILE A 5 -11.66 1.82 0.98
CA ILE A 5 -10.75 2.79 0.39
C ILE A 5 -9.88 2.03 -0.58
N ASP A 6 -10.25 2.06 -1.85
CA ASP A 6 -9.37 1.55 -2.90
C ASP A 6 -8.18 2.50 -3.05
N LEU A 7 -6.99 1.93 -2.84
CA LEU A 7 -5.72 2.64 -3.00
C LEU A 7 -5.05 2.29 -4.33
N THR A 8 -5.64 1.45 -5.17
CA THR A 8 -5.12 1.06 -6.48
C THR A 8 -4.88 2.29 -7.35
N GLY A 9 -3.68 2.39 -7.94
CA GLY A 9 -3.25 3.53 -8.76
C GLY A 9 -2.83 4.77 -7.96
N LYS A 10 -2.96 4.79 -6.62
CA LYS A 10 -2.42 5.91 -5.82
C LYS A 10 -0.90 5.82 -5.71
N ARG A 11 -0.27 6.98 -5.76
CA ARG A 11 1.17 7.14 -5.56
C ARG A 11 1.46 7.71 -4.18
N PHE A 12 2.33 7.05 -3.43
CA PHE A 12 2.82 7.42 -2.12
C PHE A 12 4.33 7.68 -2.22
N GLY A 13 4.71 8.94 -2.42
CA GLY A 13 6.10 9.33 -2.66
C GLY A 13 6.67 8.68 -3.92
N ARG A 14 7.61 7.74 -3.76
CA ARG A 14 8.26 6.98 -4.85
C ARG A 14 7.61 5.61 -5.12
N LEU A 15 6.52 5.30 -4.45
CA LEU A 15 5.83 4.01 -4.52
C LEU A 15 4.45 4.20 -5.14
N THR A 16 4.12 3.39 -6.14
CA THR A 16 2.83 3.41 -6.84
C THR A 16 2.07 2.14 -6.51
N VAL A 17 0.88 2.25 -5.93
CA VAL A 17 0.05 1.09 -5.62
C VAL A 17 -0.44 0.46 -6.91
N VAL A 18 -0.05 -0.79 -7.14
CA VAL A 18 -0.41 -1.59 -8.31
C VAL A 18 -1.72 -2.31 -8.08
N LYS A 19 -1.85 -3.00 -6.92
CA LYS A 19 -3.05 -3.76 -6.58
C LYS A 19 -3.13 -4.10 -5.09
N TYR A 20 -4.33 -4.40 -4.64
CA TYR A 20 -4.56 -5.07 -3.37
C TYR A 20 -4.05 -6.52 -3.41
N VAL A 21 -3.44 -6.98 -2.31
CA VAL A 21 -2.90 -8.35 -2.20
C VAL A 21 -3.78 -9.19 -1.28
N ASP A 22 -3.74 -8.90 0.02
CA ASP A 22 -4.40 -9.68 1.07
C ASP A 22 -4.61 -8.84 2.32
N ASN A 23 -5.32 -9.38 3.32
CA ASN A 23 -5.34 -8.82 4.67
C ASN A 23 -4.46 -9.69 5.56
N ASP A 24 -3.59 -9.04 6.33
CA ASP A 24 -2.82 -9.71 7.38
C ASP A 24 -3.77 -10.28 8.47
N LYS A 25 -3.24 -11.12 9.37
CA LYS A 25 -3.92 -11.61 10.58
C LYS A 25 -4.49 -10.48 11.44
N HIS A 26 -3.90 -9.29 11.36
CA HIS A 26 -4.37 -8.08 12.05
C HIS A 26 -5.41 -7.26 11.26
N ARG A 27 -6.00 -7.81 10.18
CA ARG A 27 -6.91 -7.11 9.25
C ARG A 27 -6.28 -5.90 8.58
N ASN A 28 -4.95 -5.90 8.45
CA ASN A 28 -4.23 -4.86 7.73
C ASN A 28 -4.23 -5.18 6.24
N SER A 29 -4.86 -4.32 5.45
CA SER A 29 -4.85 -4.44 3.99
C SER A 29 -3.44 -4.26 3.45
N ARG A 30 -2.90 -5.27 2.78
CA ARG A 30 -1.59 -5.26 2.12
C ARG A 30 -1.77 -4.92 0.65
N TRP A 31 -0.88 -4.06 0.16
CA TRP A 31 -0.94 -3.51 -1.18
C TRP A 31 0.41 -3.73 -1.86
N LEU A 32 0.37 -4.24 -3.08
CA LEU A 32 1.55 -4.33 -3.93
C LEU A 32 1.84 -2.93 -4.46
N CYS A 33 3.03 -2.44 -4.13
CA CYS A 33 3.50 -1.13 -4.54
C CYS A 33 4.73 -1.29 -5.44
N LEU A 34 4.74 -0.60 -6.56
CA LEU A 34 5.87 -0.50 -7.47
C LEU A 34 6.68 0.76 -7.13
N CYS A 35 7.95 0.58 -6.79
CA CYS A 35 8.90 1.67 -6.65
C CYS A 35 9.25 2.24 -8.02
N ASP A 36 9.47 3.55 -8.12
CA ASP A 36 10.06 4.19 -9.30
C ASP A 36 11.43 3.59 -9.68
N CYS A 37 12.09 2.91 -8.73
CA CYS A 37 13.30 2.13 -8.95
C CYS A 37 13.08 0.77 -9.65
N GLY A 38 11.83 0.44 -10.03
CA GLY A 38 11.46 -0.83 -10.67
C GLY A 38 11.27 -2.00 -9.72
N LYS A 39 11.37 -1.78 -8.40
CA LYS A 39 11.18 -2.84 -7.39
C LYS A 39 9.74 -2.89 -6.90
N GLU A 40 9.15 -4.07 -6.91
CA GLU A 40 7.85 -4.32 -6.32
C GLU A 40 7.99 -4.67 -4.83
N LYS A 41 7.18 -4.05 -3.98
CA LYS A 41 7.15 -4.29 -2.53
C LYS A 41 5.72 -4.33 -2.04
N ILE A 42 5.43 -5.30 -1.18
CA ILE A 42 4.14 -5.38 -0.49
C ILE A 42 4.22 -4.51 0.75
N ILE A 43 3.34 -3.51 0.84
CA ILE A 43 3.28 -2.56 1.95
C ILE A 43 1.87 -2.55 2.54
N ILE A 44 1.78 -2.50 3.86
CA ILE A 44 0.49 -2.37 4.55
C ILE A 44 -0.10 -0.98 4.31
N GLY A 45 -1.40 -0.92 4.04
CA GLY A 45 -2.15 0.30 3.76
C GLY A 45 -2.12 1.28 4.94
N GLN A 46 -1.92 0.79 6.16
CA GLN A 46 -1.68 1.66 7.31
C GLN A 46 -0.36 2.43 7.17
N SER A 47 0.74 1.79 6.77
CA SER A 47 2.04 2.45 6.53
C SER A 47 1.99 3.41 5.34
N LEU A 48 1.23 3.06 4.28
CA LEU A 48 1.00 3.98 3.15
C LEU A 48 0.27 5.24 3.61
N LYS A 49 -0.75 5.11 4.47
CA LYS A 49 -1.53 6.24 5.00
C LYS A 49 -0.78 7.07 6.05
N SER A 50 -0.02 6.43 6.93
CA SER A 50 0.65 7.13 8.03
C SER A 50 2.00 7.74 7.64
N GLY A 51 2.50 7.50 6.41
CA GLY A 51 3.82 7.95 5.97
C GLY A 51 4.98 7.37 6.82
N ALA A 52 4.70 6.39 7.68
CA ALA A 52 5.64 5.88 8.67
C ALA A 52 6.56 4.79 8.10
N THR A 53 6.87 4.83 6.80
CA THR A 53 8.14 4.29 6.31
C THR A 53 9.27 5.19 6.82
N LYS A 54 9.55 5.10 8.13
CA LYS A 54 10.84 5.50 8.68
C LYS A 54 11.83 4.44 8.21
N SER A 55 12.66 4.84 7.24
CA SER A 55 13.82 4.07 6.78
C SER A 55 14.78 3.77 7.93
#